data_AF-A0AAN7RHI9-F1
#
_entry.id   AF-A0AAN7RHI9-F1
#
_cell.length_a   1.000
_cell.length_b   1.000
_cell.length_c   1.000
_cell.angle_alpha   90.00
_cell.angle_beta   90.00
_cell.angle_gamma   90.00
#
_symmetry.space_group_name_H-M   'P 1'
#
loop_
_entity.id
_entity.type
_entity.pdbx_description
1 polymer ?
#
loop_
_entity_poly.entity_id
_entity_poly.type
_entity_poly.pdbx_seq_one_letter_code
_entity_poly.pdbx_strand_id
1 'polypeptide(L)'
;MNGTNRGKKDAITTLYKLCTIRPNKERVVNAGAVRPLVGMVAEQGNGMAEKALVVLSSLAAIEDGKEAIVEDGGIAALLEVIEDGSVKGKEFAVTALLQLCTDSVRNRGLLVREGGIPPLVALSQSGSVKAKHKAEALLGYLRESRQEVSSSGS
;
A
#
# COMPACT_ATOMS: atom_id res chain seq x y z
N MET A 1 23.71 -14.27 -5.23
CA MET A 1 23.65 -14.26 -6.71
C MET A 1 23.10 -12.92 -7.17
N ASN A 2 23.92 -12.13 -7.87
CA ASN A 2 23.68 -10.70 -8.12
C ASN A 2 22.81 -10.52 -9.38
N GLY A 3 21.49 -10.46 -9.21
CA GLY A 3 20.54 -10.24 -10.30
C GLY A 3 20.64 -8.81 -10.85
N THR A 4 21.09 -8.67 -12.09
CA THR A 4 21.30 -7.38 -12.77
C THR A 4 20.02 -6.54 -12.83
N ASN A 5 20.15 -5.21 -12.88
CA ASN A 5 19.03 -4.25 -12.97
C ASN A 5 18.04 -4.55 -14.13
N ARG A 6 18.47 -5.30 -15.15
CA ARG A 6 17.62 -5.78 -16.25
C ARG A 6 16.66 -6.90 -15.81
N GLY A 7 17.15 -7.89 -15.05
CA GLY A 7 16.33 -8.99 -14.54
C GLY A 7 15.24 -8.54 -13.57
N LYS A 8 15.52 -7.52 -12.74
CA LYS A 8 14.52 -6.88 -11.87
C LYS A 8 13.43 -6.16 -12.67
N LYS A 9 13.81 -5.46 -13.75
CA LYS A 9 12.90 -4.68 -14.61
C LYS A 9 11.93 -5.57 -15.40
N ASP A 10 12.40 -6.72 -15.87
CA ASP A 10 11.58 -7.69 -16.62
C ASP A 10 10.63 -8.47 -15.70
N ALA A 11 11.08 -8.80 -14.48
CA ALA A 11 10.25 -9.45 -13.46
C ALA A 11 9.06 -8.56 -13.05
N ILE A 12 9.31 -7.29 -12.75
CA ILE A 12 8.27 -6.35 -12.35
C ILE A 12 7.25 -6.08 -13.47
N THR A 13 7.71 -5.98 -14.72
CA THR A 13 6.81 -5.79 -15.88
C THR A 13 5.95 -7.03 -16.12
N THR A 14 6.49 -8.23 -15.84
CA THR A 14 5.75 -9.49 -15.87
C THR A 14 4.77 -9.59 -14.71
N LEU A 15 5.17 -9.20 -13.49
CA LEU A 15 4.30 -9.15 -12.31
C LEU A 15 3.12 -8.18 -12.50
N TYR A 16 3.36 -7.01 -13.10
CA TYR A 16 2.31 -6.07 -13.49
C TYR A 16 1.27 -6.73 -14.42
N LYS A 17 1.73 -7.48 -15.43
CA LYS A 17 0.86 -8.18 -16.38
C LYS A 17 0.17 -9.41 -15.80
N LEU A 18 0.78 -10.08 -14.82
CA LEU A 18 0.22 -11.28 -14.19
C LEU A 18 -0.74 -10.94 -13.04
N CYS A 19 -0.57 -9.80 -12.38
CA CYS A 19 -1.43 -9.34 -11.29
C CYS A 19 -2.83 -8.90 -11.73
N THR A 20 -3.10 -8.86 -13.05
CA THR A 20 -4.46 -8.76 -13.61
C THR A 20 -5.18 -10.12 -13.67
N ILE A 21 -4.50 -11.23 -13.39
CA ILE A 21 -5.04 -12.60 -13.38
C ILE A 21 -4.92 -13.17 -11.96
N ARG A 22 -6.03 -13.29 -11.23
CA ARG A 22 -6.11 -13.69 -9.80
C ARG A 22 -5.20 -14.87 -9.37
N PRO A 23 -5.07 -15.99 -10.12
CA PRO A 23 -4.28 -17.14 -9.68
C PRO A 23 -2.75 -16.95 -9.58
N ASN A 24 -2.22 -15.76 -9.90
CA ASN A 24 -0.78 -15.49 -9.72
C ASN A 24 -0.43 -14.75 -8.44
N LYS A 25 -1.40 -14.17 -7.73
CA LYS A 25 -1.14 -13.32 -6.56
C LYS A 25 -0.58 -14.11 -5.38
N GLU A 26 -1.21 -15.24 -5.04
CA GLU A 26 -0.74 -16.16 -3.99
C GLU A 26 0.67 -16.68 -4.28
N ARG A 27 1.00 -16.98 -5.54
CA ARG A 27 2.34 -17.44 -5.92
C ARG A 27 3.41 -16.37 -5.71
N VAL A 28 3.06 -15.09 -5.89
CA VAL A 28 3.98 -13.97 -5.65
C VAL A 28 4.23 -13.78 -4.16
N VAL A 29 3.20 -13.93 -3.33
CA VAL A 29 3.34 -13.90 -1.87
C VAL A 29 4.19 -15.08 -1.40
N ASN A 30 3.86 -16.30 -1.81
CA ASN A 30 4.59 -17.53 -1.45
C ASN A 30 6.05 -17.55 -1.93
N ALA A 31 6.38 -16.78 -2.97
CA ALA A 31 7.75 -16.61 -3.43
C ALA A 31 8.58 -15.62 -2.57
N GLY A 32 7.99 -15.02 -1.53
CA GLY A 32 8.66 -14.03 -0.68
C GLY A 32 8.93 -12.70 -1.37
N ALA A 33 8.16 -12.36 -2.41
CA ALA A 33 8.39 -11.17 -3.22
C ALA A 33 7.96 -9.86 -2.52
N VAL A 34 7.16 -9.94 -1.44
CA VAL A 34 6.59 -8.77 -0.76
C VAL A 34 7.68 -7.89 -0.13
N ARG A 35 8.56 -8.46 0.70
CA ARG A 35 9.67 -7.71 1.32
C ARG A 35 10.55 -6.95 0.31
N PRO A 36 11.04 -7.56 -0.80
CA PRO A 36 11.74 -6.80 -1.84
C PRO A 36 10.91 -5.68 -2.46
N LEU A 37 9.60 -5.90 -2.68
CA LEU A 37 8.72 -4.89 -3.26
C LEU A 37 8.53 -3.71 -2.31
N VAL A 38 8.36 -3.95 -1.01
CA VAL A 38 8.28 -2.90 0.01
C VAL A 38 9.56 -2.06 0.02
N GLY A 39 10.73 -2.72 0.00
CA GLY A 39 12.01 -2.01 -0.09
C GLY A 39 12.17 -1.16 -1.36
N MET A 40 11.69 -1.64 -2.51
CA MET A 40 11.74 -0.89 -3.77
C MET A 40 10.82 0.33 -3.81
N VAL A 41 9.78 0.37 -2.98
CA VAL A 41 8.90 1.53 -2.87
C VAL A 41 9.57 2.67 -2.11
N ALA A 42 10.38 2.36 -1.09
CA ALA A 42 11.18 3.34 -0.34
C ALA A 42 12.37 3.89 -1.16
N GLU A 43 12.86 3.15 -2.16
CA GLU A 43 13.96 3.60 -3.03
C GLU A 43 13.48 4.59 -4.12
N GLN A 44 13.52 5.89 -3.80
CA GLN A 44 13.18 6.94 -4.77
C GLN A 44 14.19 7.02 -5.93
N GLY A 45 13.71 7.33 -7.15
CA GLY A 45 14.56 7.72 -8.29
C GLY A 45 14.93 6.65 -9.32
N ASN A 46 14.64 5.36 -9.10
CA ASN A 46 15.03 4.30 -10.07
C ASN A 46 13.93 3.90 -11.09
N GLY A 47 12.74 4.51 -11.04
CA GLY A 47 11.60 4.21 -11.91
C GLY A 47 10.93 2.85 -11.68
N MET A 48 11.37 2.08 -10.69
CA MET A 48 10.77 0.81 -10.26
C MET A 48 9.77 0.99 -9.12
N ALA A 49 9.88 2.04 -8.31
CA ALA A 49 8.96 2.34 -7.20
C ALA A 49 7.49 2.35 -7.65
N GLU A 50 7.16 3.03 -8.76
CA GLU A 50 5.77 3.05 -9.28
C GLU A 50 5.28 1.66 -9.66
N LYS A 51 6.14 0.83 -10.25
CA LYS A 51 5.74 -0.52 -10.64
C LYS A 51 5.61 -1.45 -9.43
N ALA A 52 6.49 -1.30 -8.43
CA ALA A 52 6.39 -2.03 -7.16
C ALA A 52 5.09 -1.66 -6.44
N LEU A 53 4.71 -0.38 -6.41
CA LEU A 53 3.43 0.10 -5.88
C LEU A 53 2.22 -0.53 -6.57
N VAL A 54 2.26 -0.68 -7.91
CA VAL A 54 1.16 -1.37 -8.62
C VAL A 54 1.05 -2.82 -8.19
N VAL A 55 2.18 -3.53 -8.04
CA VAL A 55 2.17 -4.93 -7.59
C VAL A 55 1.64 -5.01 -6.15
N LEU A 56 2.14 -4.18 -5.23
CA LEU A 56 1.66 -4.15 -3.84
C LEU A 56 0.17 -3.82 -3.75
N SER A 57 -0.33 -2.84 -4.51
CA SER A 57 -1.77 -2.55 -4.56
C SER A 57 -2.58 -3.72 -5.10
N SER A 58 -2.04 -4.52 -6.03
CA SER A 58 -2.72 -5.72 -6.49
C SER A 58 -2.71 -6.84 -5.46
N LEU A 59 -1.61 -7.00 -4.71
CA LEU A 59 -1.48 -7.98 -3.62
C LEU A 59 -2.36 -7.64 -2.42
N ALA A 60 -2.53 -6.35 -2.10
CA ALA A 60 -3.45 -5.89 -1.05
C ALA A 60 -4.93 -6.24 -1.32
N ALA A 61 -5.26 -6.74 -2.52
CA ALA A 61 -6.60 -7.24 -2.85
C ALA A 61 -6.87 -8.70 -2.43
N ILE A 62 -5.90 -9.39 -1.82
CA ILE A 62 -6.05 -10.75 -1.26
C ILE A 62 -5.54 -10.79 0.18
N GLU A 63 -6.10 -11.64 1.04
CA GLU A 63 -5.78 -11.65 2.48
C GLU A 63 -4.30 -11.95 2.76
N ASP A 64 -3.72 -13.01 2.19
CA ASP A 64 -2.29 -13.34 2.35
C ASP A 64 -1.38 -12.18 1.92
N GLY A 65 -1.78 -11.47 0.87
CA GLY A 65 -1.06 -10.29 0.39
C GLY A 65 -1.16 -9.12 1.36
N LYS A 66 -2.33 -8.88 1.96
CA LYS A 66 -2.50 -7.85 2.99
C LYS A 66 -1.62 -8.16 4.21
N GLU A 67 -1.62 -9.40 4.69
CA GLU A 67 -0.83 -9.82 5.84
C GLU A 67 0.67 -9.63 5.58
N ALA A 68 1.18 -10.20 4.49
CA ALA A 68 2.59 -10.09 4.14
C ALA A 68 3.04 -8.63 3.96
N ILE A 69 2.21 -7.77 3.34
CA ILE A 69 2.53 -6.35 3.18
C ILE A 69 2.68 -5.66 4.54
N VAL A 70 1.79 -5.97 5.49
CA VAL A 70 1.83 -5.35 6.82
C VAL A 70 3.02 -5.87 7.63
N GLU A 71 3.29 -7.18 7.58
CA GLU A 71 4.44 -7.80 8.26
C GLU A 71 5.77 -7.25 7.78
N ASP A 72 5.90 -7.00 6.47
CA ASP A 72 7.11 -6.44 5.86
C ASP A 72 7.23 -4.91 5.98
N GLY A 73 6.39 -4.25 6.78
CA GLY A 73 6.46 -2.80 7.04
C GLY A 73 5.86 -1.93 5.95
N GLY A 74 4.99 -2.50 5.10
CA GLY A 74 4.41 -1.81 3.96
C GLY A 74 3.55 -0.59 4.31
N ILE A 75 2.93 -0.52 5.48
CA ILE A 75 2.14 0.66 5.89
C ILE A 75 3.03 1.92 5.95
N ALA A 76 4.19 1.83 6.59
CA ALA A 76 5.12 2.95 6.71
C ALA A 76 5.68 3.35 5.33
N ALA A 77 6.09 2.38 4.52
CA ALA A 77 6.60 2.64 3.17
C ALA A 77 5.54 3.29 2.26
N LEU A 78 4.27 2.89 2.39
CA LEU A 78 3.18 3.50 1.63
C LEU A 78 2.91 4.94 2.10
N LEU A 79 3.04 5.24 3.40
CA LEU A 79 2.90 6.60 3.92
C LEU A 79 4.00 7.53 3.40
N GLU A 80 5.25 7.07 3.33
CA GLU A 80 6.35 7.83 2.75
C GLU A 80 6.04 8.24 1.29
N VAL A 81 5.44 7.35 0.51
CA VAL A 81 4.97 7.68 -0.85
C VAL A 81 3.84 8.70 -0.85
N ILE A 82 2.96 8.70 0.14
CA ILE A 82 1.88 9.70 0.25
C ILE A 82 2.48 11.09 0.47
N GLU A 83 3.57 11.19 1.24
CA GLU A 83 4.26 12.44 1.53
C GLU A 83 5.06 12.92 0.31
N ASP A 84 5.95 12.09 -0.22
CA ASP A 84 6.99 12.53 -1.17
C ASP A 84 6.89 11.92 -2.58
N GLY A 85 5.93 11.03 -2.81
CA GLY A 85 5.77 10.33 -4.07
C GLY A 85 5.22 11.17 -5.23
N SER A 86 5.34 10.63 -6.45
CA SER A 86 4.70 11.20 -7.65
C SER A 86 3.17 11.22 -7.50
N VAL A 87 2.46 12.05 -8.28
CA VAL A 87 0.98 12.08 -8.27
C VAL A 87 0.38 10.69 -8.47
N LYS A 88 0.95 9.90 -9.38
CA LYS A 88 0.55 8.50 -9.61
C LYS A 88 0.92 7.59 -8.44
N GLY A 89 2.13 7.76 -7.89
CA GLY A 89 2.57 7.02 -6.71
C GLY A 89 1.61 7.19 -5.53
N LYS A 90 1.22 8.43 -5.23
CA LYS A 90 0.24 8.77 -4.18
C LYS A 90 -1.11 8.09 -4.42
N GLU A 91 -1.60 8.06 -5.66
CA GLU A 91 -2.84 7.34 -6.01
C GLU A 91 -2.77 5.84 -5.75
N PHE A 92 -1.67 5.19 -6.13
CA PHE A 92 -1.48 3.75 -5.86
C PHE A 92 -1.29 3.47 -4.38
N ALA A 93 -0.52 4.31 -3.69
CA ALA A 93 -0.25 4.16 -2.27
C ALA A 93 -1.54 4.26 -1.44
N VAL A 94 -2.38 5.27 -1.70
CA VAL A 94 -3.65 5.42 -0.96
C VAL A 94 -4.63 4.31 -1.32
N THR A 95 -4.57 3.76 -2.53
CA THR A 95 -5.39 2.61 -2.92
C THR A 95 -4.99 1.36 -2.13
N ALA A 96 -3.69 1.08 -2.01
CA ALA A 96 -3.18 -0.04 -1.23
C ALA A 96 -3.53 0.13 0.26
N LEU A 97 -3.29 1.31 0.85
CA LEU A 97 -3.64 1.59 2.25
C LEU A 97 -5.14 1.43 2.51
N LEU A 98 -5.99 1.89 1.60
CA LEU A 98 -7.43 1.69 1.69
C LEU A 98 -7.77 0.19 1.74
N GLN A 99 -7.25 -0.62 0.82
CA GLN A 99 -7.48 -2.06 0.78
C GLN A 99 -6.98 -2.78 2.05
N LEU A 100 -5.83 -2.38 2.60
CA LEU A 100 -5.30 -2.93 3.84
C LEU A 100 -6.19 -2.60 5.05
N CYS A 101 -6.89 -1.46 5.02
CA CYS A 101 -7.63 -0.93 6.15
C CYS A 101 -9.14 -1.20 6.11
N THR A 102 -9.76 -1.36 4.94
CA THR A 102 -11.23 -1.48 4.82
C THR A 102 -11.81 -2.55 5.73
N ASP A 103 -11.16 -3.71 5.86
CA ASP A 103 -11.68 -4.85 6.62
C ASP A 103 -10.83 -5.19 7.87
N SER A 104 -9.92 -4.30 8.29
CA SER A 104 -8.97 -4.60 9.37
C SER A 104 -8.79 -3.46 10.36
N VAL A 105 -9.48 -3.56 11.51
CA VAL A 105 -9.32 -2.62 12.64
C VAL A 105 -7.88 -2.59 13.14
N ARG A 106 -7.19 -3.75 13.14
CA ARG A 106 -5.76 -3.83 13.47
C ARG A 106 -4.94 -2.93 12.54
N ASN A 107 -5.10 -3.06 11.23
CA ASN A 107 -4.32 -2.29 10.26
C ASN A 107 -4.65 -0.79 10.32
N ARG A 108 -5.91 -0.43 10.58
CA ARG A 108 -6.31 0.96 10.87
C ARG A 108 -5.57 1.52 12.09
N GLY A 109 -5.46 0.75 13.17
CA GLY A 109 -4.70 1.12 14.36
C GLY A 109 -3.19 1.26 14.10
N LEU A 110 -2.62 0.38 13.27
CA LEU A 110 -1.23 0.50 12.82
C LEU A 110 -1.03 1.81 12.04
N LEU A 111 -1.87 2.08 11.04
CA LEU A 111 -1.81 3.28 10.21
C LEU A 111 -1.87 4.58 11.03
N VAL A 112 -2.72 4.63 12.06
CA VAL A 112 -2.79 5.78 12.97
C VAL A 112 -1.52 5.92 13.80
N ARG A 113 -0.98 4.80 14.31
CA ARG A 113 0.24 4.82 15.11
C ARG A 113 1.48 5.24 14.31
N GLU A 114 1.54 4.87 13.03
CA GLU A 114 2.56 5.33 12.08
C GLU A 114 2.37 6.80 11.67
N GLY A 115 1.42 7.54 12.26
CA GLY A 115 1.21 8.95 11.97
C GLY A 115 0.52 9.22 10.64
N GLY A 116 -0.29 8.27 10.13
CA GLY A 116 -0.90 8.41 8.81
C GLY A 116 -1.96 9.51 8.66
N ILE A 117 -2.49 10.09 9.75
CA ILE A 117 -3.60 11.05 9.67
C ILE A 117 -3.18 12.36 8.95
N PRO A 118 -2.11 13.08 9.35
CA PRO A 118 -1.75 14.33 8.69
C PRO A 118 -1.46 14.20 7.19
N PRO A 119 -0.69 13.18 6.72
CA PRO A 119 -0.46 12.98 5.29
C PRO A 119 -1.74 12.68 4.49
N LEU A 120 -2.66 11.89 5.07
CA LEU A 120 -3.94 11.59 4.43
C LEU A 120 -4.86 12.81 4.35
N VAL A 121 -4.86 13.68 5.36
CA VAL A 121 -5.59 14.96 5.32
C VAL A 121 -4.98 15.90 4.28
N ALA A 122 -3.65 16.01 4.20
CA ALA A 122 -3.00 16.80 3.18
C ALA A 122 -3.34 16.28 1.77
N LEU A 123 -3.35 14.96 1.59
CA LEU A 123 -3.71 14.32 0.32
C LEU A 123 -5.19 14.55 -0.04
N SER A 124 -6.11 14.54 0.93
CA SER A 124 -7.54 14.81 0.66
C SER A 124 -7.77 16.25 0.17
N GLN A 125 -6.89 17.18 0.52
CA GLN A 125 -6.98 18.59 0.13
C GLN A 125 -6.25 18.90 -1.18
N SER A 126 -5.12 18.23 -1.43
CA SER A 126 -4.19 18.59 -2.52
C SER A 126 -3.99 17.52 -3.60
N GLY A 127 -4.43 16.29 -3.36
CA GLY A 127 -4.26 15.16 -4.29
C GLY A 127 -5.06 15.27 -5.58
N SER A 128 -4.87 14.32 -6.49
CA SER A 128 -5.76 14.17 -7.65
C SER A 128 -7.18 13.85 -7.19
N VAL A 129 -8.19 14.07 -8.05
CA VAL A 129 -9.58 13.71 -7.74
C VAL A 129 -9.71 12.26 -7.24
N LYS A 130 -8.94 11.34 -7.82
CA LYS A 130 -8.95 9.93 -7.41
C LYS A 130 -8.25 9.69 -6.06
N ALA A 131 -7.19 10.43 -5.77
CA ALA A 131 -6.47 10.32 -4.50
C ALA A 131 -7.29 10.93 -3.36
N LYS A 132 -7.94 12.07 -3.60
CA LYS A 132 -8.78 12.78 -2.63
C LYS A 132 -9.92 11.90 -2.11
N HIS A 133 -10.74 11.37 -3.00
CA HIS A 133 -11.87 10.51 -2.60
C HIS A 133 -11.42 9.27 -1.82
N LYS A 134 -10.28 8.66 -2.18
CA LYS A 134 -9.75 7.50 -1.44
C LYS A 134 -9.20 7.88 -0.08
N ALA A 135 -8.51 9.02 0.02
CA ALA A 135 -8.02 9.54 1.28
C ALA A 135 -9.18 9.88 2.23
N GLU A 136 -10.25 10.51 1.72
CA GLU A 136 -11.47 10.79 2.47
C GLU A 136 -12.16 9.51 2.96
N ALA A 137 -12.30 8.50 2.10
CA ALA A 137 -12.85 7.21 2.47
C ALA A 137 -12.02 6.53 3.58
N LEU A 138 -10.69 6.52 3.43
CA LEU A 138 -9.78 5.95 4.43
C LEU A 138 -9.90 6.70 5.76
N LEU A 139 -9.91 8.03 5.75
CA LEU A 139 -10.14 8.85 6.94
C LEU A 139 -11.50 8.56 7.60
N GLY A 140 -12.53 8.23 6.82
CA GLY A 140 -13.83 7.75 7.32
C GLY A 140 -13.70 6.50 8.17
N TYR A 141 -13.07 5.44 7.64
CA TYR A 141 -12.83 4.19 8.37
C TYR A 141 -11.99 4.38 9.65
N LEU A 142 -11.02 5.31 9.62
CA LEU A 142 -10.22 5.64 10.81
C LEU A 142 -11.05 6.30 11.92
N ARG A 143 -12.09 7.06 11.56
CA ARG A 143 -13.00 7.70 12.53
C ARG A 143 -13.96 6.70 13.15
N GLU A 144 -14.55 5.82 12.35
CA GLU A 144 -15.47 4.76 12.81
C GLU A 144 -14.79 3.84 13.83
N SER A 145 -13.54 3.44 13.55
CA SER A 145 -12.76 2.57 14.44
C SER A 145 -12.51 3.21 15.81
N ARG A 146 -12.42 4.54 15.89
CA ARG A 146 -12.27 5.25 17.17
C ARG A 146 -13.57 5.20 17.99
N GLN A 147 -14.72 5.18 17.32
CA GLN A 147 -16.03 5.16 17.97
C GLN A 147 -16.37 3.77 18.52
N GLU A 148 -16.02 2.69 17.81
CA GLU A 148 -16.22 1.31 18.28
C GLU A 148 -15.41 0.98 19.54
N VAL A 149 -14.17 1.48 19.64
CA VAL A 149 -13.34 1.30 20.85
C VAL A 149 -13.94 2.06 22.04
N SER A 150 -14.60 3.20 21.80
CA SER A 150 -15.26 3.96 22.88
C SER A 150 -16.59 3.36 23.35
N SER A 151 -17.32 2.62 22.52
CA SER A 151 -18.58 1.95 22.90
C SER A 151 -18.36 0.58 23.56
N SER A 152 -17.22 -0.07 23.31
CA SER A 152 -16.89 -1.39 23.85
C SER A 152 -16.25 -1.34 25.26
N GLY A 153 -15.88 -0.14 25.71
CA GLY A 153 -15.26 0.10 27.02
C GLY A 153 -16.19 0.74 28.07
N SER A 154 -17.50 0.76 27.81
CA SER A 154 -18.54 1.28 28.75
C SER A 154 -19.35 0.14 29.37
#